data_AF-A0A0C9XWW9-F1
#
_entry.id   AF-A0A0C9XWW9-F1
#
_cell.length_a   1.000
_cell.length_b   1.000
_cell.length_c   1.000
_cell.angle_alpha   90.00
_cell.angle_beta   90.00
_cell.angle_gamma   90.00
#
_symmetry.space_group_name_H-M   'P 1'
#
loop_
_entity.id
_entity.type
_entity.pdbx_description
1 polymer ?
#
loop_
_entity_poly.entity_id
_entity_poly.type
_entity_poly.pdbx_seq_one_letter_code
_entity_poly.pdbx_strand_id
1 'polypeptide(L)'
;LEDLLNPAQQAKSEMSHIPAVTTNPQSDPVPLESLDIVDGPEFEVSDDYDIPETSMPTPTIKKSSPSAAFQTWKVVIPTLVEIFVSYLTWTMGKPIPTPPSAMSHCMQACKTKTSVVVCLYFDHTYFCSIPVYSCKCASLPQVLLHHRLFPTSPSQPRMALSVKLLAFY
;
A
#
# COMPACT_ATOMS: atom_id res chain seq x y z
N LEU A 1 40.78 -28.10 41.11
CA LEU A 1 40.22 -28.36 42.43
C LEU A 1 38.81 -27.77 42.42
N GLU A 2 37.86 -28.38 41.71
CA GLU A 2 37.11 -29.61 42.10
C GLU A 2 36.13 -29.25 43.24
N ASP A 3 34.81 -29.46 43.17
CA ASP A 3 33.96 -30.49 42.56
C ASP A 3 32.58 -29.87 42.23
N LEU A 4 31.90 -30.11 41.09
CA LEU A 4 31.20 -31.34 40.68
C LEU A 4 30.25 -31.92 41.74
N LEU A 5 28.94 -31.68 41.62
CA LEU A 5 27.95 -32.77 41.54
C LEU A 5 26.53 -32.26 41.19
N ASN A 6 26.07 -32.70 40.01
CA ASN A 6 24.66 -32.93 39.71
C ASN A 6 24.32 -34.36 40.20
N PRO A 7 23.06 -34.69 40.49
CA PRO A 7 22.47 -35.77 39.69
C PRO A 7 21.00 -35.56 39.32
N ALA A 8 20.68 -36.03 38.12
CA ALA A 8 19.34 -36.22 37.60
C ALA A 8 18.71 -37.55 38.06
N GLN A 9 17.40 -37.70 37.76
CA GLN A 9 16.56 -38.92 37.69
C GLN A 9 15.95 -39.37 39.04
N GLN A 10 14.66 -39.73 39.18
CA GLN A 10 13.64 -40.45 38.38
C GLN A 10 12.23 -39.91 38.75
N ALA A 11 11.21 -39.71 37.89
CA ALA A 11 10.47 -40.56 36.93
C ALA A 11 9.51 -41.61 37.55
N LYS A 12 8.19 -41.34 37.53
CA LYS A 12 7.03 -42.19 37.07
C LYS A 12 5.67 -41.69 37.64
N SER A 13 4.68 -41.35 36.80
CA SER A 13 3.55 -42.21 36.29
C SER A 13 2.31 -42.03 37.19
N GLU A 14 1.05 -41.82 36.78
CA GLU A 14 0.22 -42.22 35.62
C GLU A 14 -1.01 -41.26 35.59
N MET A 15 -1.48 -40.75 34.44
CA MET A 15 -2.45 -41.31 33.46
C MET A 15 -3.94 -41.16 33.85
N SER A 16 -4.72 -40.52 32.96
CA SER A 16 -6.11 -40.86 32.55
C SER A 16 -6.76 -39.64 31.87
N HIS A 17 -7.54 -39.66 30.78
CA HIS A 17 -7.71 -40.50 29.59
C HIS A 17 -8.55 -39.63 28.61
N ILE A 18 -8.24 -39.65 27.30
CA ILE A 18 -9.10 -39.13 26.21
C ILE A 18 -10.06 -40.26 25.78
N PRO A 19 -11.20 -39.95 25.14
CA PRO A 19 -11.39 -40.53 23.82
C PRO A 19 -11.84 -39.52 22.75
N ALA A 20 -11.28 -39.72 21.56
CA ALA A 20 -11.59 -39.05 20.32
C ALA A 20 -12.85 -39.66 19.69
N VAL A 21 -13.67 -38.83 19.03
CA VAL A 21 -14.61 -39.28 18.00
C VAL A 21 -14.43 -38.41 16.76
N THR A 22 -13.99 -39.09 15.71
CA THR A 22 -13.91 -38.66 14.32
C THR A 22 -15.31 -38.63 13.71
N THR A 23 -15.65 -37.59 12.96
CA THR A 23 -16.44 -37.70 11.71
C THR A 23 -16.52 -36.35 11.02
N ASN A 24 -16.05 -36.33 9.77
CA ASN A 24 -16.35 -35.31 8.77
C ASN A 24 -17.28 -35.98 7.74
N PRO A 25 -18.35 -35.33 7.31
CA PRO A 25 -18.66 -35.35 5.88
C PRO A 25 -19.07 -33.96 5.34
N GLN A 26 -18.32 -33.52 4.33
CA GLN A 26 -18.80 -33.09 3.02
C GLN A 26 -19.99 -32.09 2.92
N SER A 27 -19.64 -30.88 2.50
CA SER A 27 -20.32 -29.94 1.58
C SER A 27 -21.85 -29.76 1.67
N ASP A 28 -22.27 -28.51 1.92
CA ASP A 28 -23.14 -27.77 1.00
C ASP A 28 -22.97 -26.24 1.19
N PRO A 29 -23.17 -25.43 0.13
CA PRO A 29 -22.98 -23.98 0.17
C PRO A 29 -24.21 -23.29 0.79
N VAL A 30 -23.97 -22.35 1.70
CA VAL A 30 -25.00 -21.46 2.25
C VAL A 30 -25.57 -20.60 1.11
N PRO A 31 -26.89 -20.62 0.85
CA PRO A 31 -27.50 -19.74 -0.14
C PRO A 31 -27.33 -18.26 0.27
N LEU A 32 -26.78 -17.47 -0.64
CA LEU A 32 -26.78 -16.01 -0.55
C LEU A 32 -28.23 -15.53 -0.72
N GLU A 33 -28.93 -15.28 0.38
CA GLU A 33 -30.21 -14.56 0.31
C GLU A 33 -29.93 -13.12 -0.12
N SER A 34 -30.44 -12.78 -1.30
CA SER A 34 -30.50 -11.42 -1.83
C SER A 34 -31.28 -10.54 -0.87
N LEU A 35 -30.60 -9.60 -0.22
CA LEU A 35 -31.26 -8.49 0.44
C LEU A 35 -31.61 -7.45 -0.63
N ASP A 36 -32.80 -7.61 -1.20
CA ASP A 36 -33.50 -6.56 -1.93
C ASP A 36 -33.74 -5.38 -0.98
N ILE A 37 -32.91 -4.34 -1.10
CA ILE A 37 -33.13 -3.08 -0.40
C ILE A 37 -34.12 -2.27 -1.23
N VAL A 38 -35.37 -2.40 -0.77
CA VAL A 38 -36.53 -1.52 -0.88
C VAL A 38 -36.24 -0.12 -1.45
N ASP A 39 -36.95 0.15 -2.54
CA ASP A 39 -37.23 1.46 -3.14
C ASP A 39 -37.76 2.43 -2.06
N GLY A 40 -36.95 3.44 -1.73
CA GLY A 40 -37.28 4.50 -0.79
C GLY A 40 -37.86 5.71 -1.53
N PRO A 41 -38.80 6.46 -0.93
CA PRO A 41 -39.64 7.40 -1.66
C PRO A 41 -38.84 8.53 -2.31
N GLU A 42 -39.19 8.80 -3.57
CA GLU A 42 -38.81 10.01 -4.32
C GLU A 42 -39.11 11.25 -3.47
N PHE A 43 -38.04 11.98 -3.10
CA PHE A 43 -38.19 13.35 -2.63
C PHE A 43 -38.26 14.25 -3.86
N GLU A 44 -39.47 14.63 -4.26
CA GLU A 44 -39.66 15.77 -5.15
C GLU A 44 -39.19 17.04 -4.44
N VAL A 45 -38.02 17.54 -4.84
CA VAL A 45 -37.57 18.88 -4.47
C VAL A 45 -38.06 19.82 -5.55
N SER A 46 -39.05 20.62 -5.19
CA SER A 46 -39.66 21.70 -5.97
C SER A 46 -38.61 22.62 -6.60
N ASP A 47 -38.63 22.70 -7.94
CA ASP A 47 -37.89 23.68 -8.73
C ASP A 47 -38.58 25.05 -8.65
N ASP A 48 -38.06 26.00 -7.89
CA ASP A 48 -38.28 27.43 -8.16
C ASP A 48 -37.22 28.31 -7.49
N TYR A 49 -36.09 28.53 -8.17
CA TYR A 49 -35.22 29.69 -7.93
C TYR A 49 -34.57 30.14 -9.24
N ASP A 50 -35.10 31.22 -9.82
CA ASP A 50 -34.45 32.00 -10.87
C ASP A 50 -33.15 32.62 -10.32
N ILE A 51 -31.99 32.08 -10.72
CA ILE A 51 -30.66 32.65 -10.45
C ILE A 51 -30.03 33.10 -11.78
N PRO A 52 -29.59 34.37 -11.91
CA PRO A 52 -29.00 34.88 -13.15
C PRO A 52 -27.71 34.14 -13.53
N GLU A 53 -27.63 33.69 -14.79
CA GLU A 53 -26.46 33.05 -15.39
C GLU A 53 -25.20 33.91 -15.25
N THR A 54 -24.34 33.56 -14.29
CA THR A 54 -22.93 33.96 -14.31
C THR A 54 -22.14 32.81 -14.89
N SER A 55 -21.74 32.95 -16.16
CA SER A 55 -20.91 31.99 -16.90
C SER A 55 -19.50 31.91 -16.31
N MET A 56 -19.33 31.06 -15.30
CA MET A 56 -18.00 30.59 -14.91
C MET A 56 -17.57 29.45 -15.84
N PRO A 57 -16.32 29.46 -16.35
CA PRO A 57 -15.82 28.36 -17.16
C PRO A 57 -15.74 27.10 -16.30
N THR A 58 -16.60 26.12 -16.61
CA THR A 58 -16.57 24.79 -16.01
C THR A 58 -15.21 24.16 -16.32
N PRO A 59 -14.39 23.79 -15.31
CA PRO A 59 -13.17 23.06 -15.57
C PRO A 59 -13.56 21.72 -16.20
N THR A 60 -13.22 21.54 -17.48
CA THR A 60 -13.44 20.28 -18.18
C THR A 60 -12.58 19.23 -17.50
N ILE A 61 -13.16 18.48 -16.55
CA ILE A 61 -12.52 17.29 -15.98
C ILE A 61 -12.44 16.30 -17.12
N LYS A 62 -11.31 16.29 -17.84
CA LYS A 62 -10.95 15.22 -18.76
C LYS A 62 -10.86 13.96 -17.92
N LYS A 63 -11.94 13.18 -17.87
CA LYS A 63 -11.94 11.82 -17.32
C LYS A 63 -10.86 11.06 -18.07
N SER A 64 -9.69 10.91 -17.45
CA SER A 64 -8.64 10.08 -18.01
C SER A 64 -9.21 8.68 -18.11
N SER A 65 -9.41 8.20 -19.35
CA SER A 65 -9.87 6.83 -19.56
C SER A 65 -8.96 5.87 -18.79
N PRO A 66 -9.48 4.79 -18.17
CA PRO A 66 -8.67 3.73 -17.56
C PRO A 66 -7.55 3.24 -18.49
N SER A 67 -7.76 3.33 -19.80
CA SER A 67 -6.73 3.04 -20.81
C SER A 67 -5.49 3.94 -20.69
N ALA A 68 -5.63 5.24 -20.39
CA ALA A 68 -4.52 6.18 -20.33
C ALA A 68 -3.58 5.90 -19.14
N ALA A 69 -4.14 5.59 -17.97
CA ALA A 69 -3.36 5.22 -16.81
C ALA A 69 -2.59 3.92 -17.06
N PHE A 70 -3.24 2.92 -17.66
CA PHE A 70 -2.61 1.66 -18.03
C PHE A 70 -1.48 1.84 -19.05
N GLN A 71 -1.67 2.64 -20.10
CA GLN A 71 -0.60 2.93 -21.05
C GLN A 71 0.58 3.66 -20.39
N THR A 72 0.30 4.57 -19.45
CA THR A 72 1.36 5.25 -18.70
C THR A 72 2.13 4.25 -17.83
N TRP A 73 1.44 3.32 -17.16
CA TRP A 73 2.09 2.26 -16.40
C TRP A 73 2.99 1.37 -17.26
N LYS A 74 2.59 1.03 -18.49
CA LYS A 74 3.45 0.27 -19.41
C LYS A 74 4.78 0.94 -19.70
N VAL A 75 4.82 2.28 -19.67
CA VAL A 75 6.05 3.06 -19.84
C VAL A 75 6.82 3.17 -18.53
N VAL A 76 6.13 3.37 -17.40
CA VAL A 76 6.78 3.61 -16.09
C VAL A 76 7.33 2.34 -15.47
N ILE A 77 6.59 1.22 -15.46
CA ILE A 77 7.02 -0.02 -14.81
C ILE A 77 8.41 -0.49 -15.26
N PRO A 78 8.76 -0.53 -16.56
CA PRO A 78 10.11 -0.93 -16.99
C PRO A 78 11.23 -0.08 -16.37
N THR A 79 11.00 1.23 -16.16
CA THR A 79 11.98 2.14 -15.55
C THR A 79 12.21 1.90 -14.06
N LEU A 80 11.33 1.12 -13.42
CA LEU A 80 11.34 0.83 -12.00
C LEU A 80 11.97 -0.53 -11.67
N VAL A 81 12.06 -1.43 -12.65
CA VAL A 81 12.51 -2.82 -12.42
C VAL A 81 13.92 -2.88 -11.85
N GLU A 82 14.88 -2.17 -12.44
CA GLU A 82 16.27 -2.19 -11.96
C GLU A 82 16.40 -1.61 -10.54
N ILE A 83 15.64 -0.54 -10.24
CA ILE A 83 15.58 0.08 -8.92
C ILE A 83 14.99 -0.91 -7.91
N PHE A 84 13.94 -1.64 -8.29
CA PHE A 84 13.31 -2.63 -7.45
C PHE A 84 14.26 -3.79 -7.13
N VAL A 85 14.96 -4.33 -8.13
CA VAL A 85 15.95 -5.40 -7.93
C VAL A 85 17.08 -4.93 -7.01
N SER A 86 17.58 -3.70 -7.23
CA SER A 86 18.61 -3.09 -6.38
C SER A 86 18.12 -2.88 -4.93
N TYR A 87 16.86 -2.51 -4.77
CA TYR A 87 16.23 -2.41 -3.44
C TYR A 87 16.20 -3.78 -2.74
N LEU A 88 15.75 -4.83 -3.43
CA LEU A 88 15.66 -6.18 -2.86
C LEU A 88 17.02 -6.61 -2.33
N THR A 89 18.06 -6.51 -3.15
CA THR A 89 19.43 -6.90 -2.76
C THR A 89 19.97 -6.06 -1.60
N TRP A 90 19.76 -4.73 -1.62
CA TRP A 90 20.26 -3.85 -0.56
C TRP A 90 19.57 -4.09 0.78
N THR A 91 18.30 -4.50 0.78
CA THR A 91 17.47 -4.59 1.99
C THR A 91 17.33 -5.99 2.56
N MET A 92 17.90 -7.01 1.90
CA MET A 92 17.96 -8.37 2.44
C MET A 92 18.59 -8.36 3.83
N GLY A 93 17.84 -8.84 4.82
CA GLY A 93 18.29 -8.98 6.20
C GLY A 93 18.53 -7.66 6.96
N LYS A 94 18.17 -6.50 6.40
CA LYS A 94 18.34 -5.20 7.07
C LYS A 94 17.05 -4.73 7.74
N PRO A 95 17.14 -4.03 8.89
CA PRO A 95 15.98 -3.42 9.52
C PRO A 95 15.34 -2.35 8.61
N ILE A 96 14.06 -2.07 8.84
CA ILE A 96 13.34 -1.01 8.14
C ILE A 96 13.81 0.33 8.72
N PRO A 97 14.32 1.25 7.88
CA PRO A 97 14.69 2.58 8.33
C PRO A 97 13.45 3.42 8.58
N THR A 98 13.58 4.36 9.51
CA THR A 98 12.56 5.37 9.78
C THR A 98 12.27 6.21 8.53
N PRO A 99 11.03 6.65 8.31
CA PRO A 99 10.66 7.54 7.22
C PRO A 99 11.54 8.80 7.21
N PRO A 100 12.12 9.17 6.06
CA PRO A 100 12.90 10.40 5.96
C PRO A 100 11.99 11.63 6.02
N SER A 101 12.53 12.77 6.45
CA SER A 101 11.81 14.06 6.41
C SER A 101 11.63 14.61 4.99
N ALA A 102 12.48 14.18 4.05
CA ALA A 102 12.40 14.50 2.63
C ALA A 102 13.11 13.46 1.77
N MET A 103 12.69 13.32 0.50
CA MET A 103 13.24 12.33 -0.43
C MET A 103 13.80 12.98 -1.69
N SER A 104 14.99 12.55 -2.10
CA SER A 104 15.57 12.89 -3.40
C SER A 104 16.46 11.76 -3.91
N HIS A 105 16.67 11.70 -5.23
CA HIS A 105 17.64 10.79 -5.85
C HIS A 105 18.26 11.46 -7.09
N CYS A 106 18.97 12.57 -6.87
CA CYS A 106 19.62 13.30 -7.93
C CYS A 106 21.11 12.99 -7.96
N MET A 107 21.64 12.57 -9.10
CA MET A 107 23.07 12.25 -9.26
C MET A 107 23.93 13.49 -9.58
N GLN A 108 23.33 14.66 -9.77
CA GLN A 108 23.95 15.89 -10.28
C GLN A 108 23.35 17.14 -9.61
N ALA A 109 23.84 18.34 -9.93
CA ALA A 109 23.23 19.59 -9.48
C ALA A 109 22.05 20.04 -10.37
N CYS A 110 20.98 19.22 -10.45
CA CYS A 110 19.82 19.53 -11.30
C CYS A 110 18.84 20.51 -10.65
N LYS A 111 18.12 21.29 -11.47
CA LYS A 111 16.89 21.95 -11.04
C LYS A 111 15.83 20.89 -10.68
N THR A 112 15.28 20.99 -9.47
CA THR A 112 14.33 20.02 -8.93
C THR A 112 12.89 20.52 -8.99
N LYS A 113 11.96 19.58 -9.21
CA LYS A 113 10.53 19.77 -8.98
C LYS A 113 10.15 19.11 -7.67
N THR A 114 9.52 19.87 -6.78
CA THR A 114 9.01 19.38 -5.49
C THR A 114 7.58 18.86 -5.65
N SER A 115 7.27 17.74 -5.00
CA SER A 115 5.92 17.19 -4.89
C SER A 115 5.73 16.62 -3.49
N VAL A 116 4.64 16.96 -2.82
CA VAL A 116 4.33 16.39 -1.50
C VAL A 116 3.54 15.10 -1.74
N VAL A 117 4.00 14.00 -1.16
CA VAL A 117 3.39 12.68 -1.32
C VAL A 117 3.01 12.14 0.06
N VAL A 118 1.78 11.65 0.18
CA VAL A 118 1.29 10.98 1.38
C VAL A 118 1.76 9.54 1.36
N CYS A 119 2.57 9.15 2.34
CA CYS A 119 3.25 7.87 2.38
C CYS A 119 2.70 7.01 3.52
N LEU A 120 2.45 5.73 3.24
CA LEU A 120 2.10 4.72 4.25
C LEU A 120 3.23 3.71 4.41
N TYR A 121 3.79 3.61 5.62
CA TYR A 121 4.88 2.69 5.94
C TYR A 121 4.38 1.50 6.78
N PHE A 122 5.03 0.35 6.64
CA PHE A 122 4.65 -0.88 7.34
C PHE A 122 4.63 -0.74 8.88
N ASP A 123 5.65 -0.11 9.47
CA ASP A 123 5.77 0.02 10.94
C ASP A 123 5.06 1.25 11.52
N HIS A 124 4.40 2.06 10.69
CA HIS A 124 3.76 3.31 11.11
C HIS A 124 2.24 3.21 11.00
N THR A 125 1.54 3.44 12.10
CA THR A 125 0.08 3.46 12.16
C THR A 125 -0.55 4.72 11.54
N TYR A 126 0.26 5.66 11.05
CA TYR A 126 -0.19 6.94 10.51
C TYR A 126 0.47 7.27 9.15
N PHE A 127 -0.18 8.15 8.40
CA PHE A 127 0.30 8.64 7.12
C PHE A 127 1.31 9.79 7.29
N CYS A 128 2.38 9.78 6.51
CA CYS A 128 3.39 10.84 6.50
C CYS A 128 3.33 11.63 5.19
N SER A 129 3.15 12.95 5.27
CA SER A 129 3.30 13.84 4.12
C SER A 129 4.77 14.20 3.93
N ILE A 130 5.42 13.66 2.90
CA ILE A 130 6.85 13.82 2.67
C ILE A 130 7.09 14.62 1.38
N PRO A 131 7.90 15.69 1.40
CA PRO A 131 8.35 16.36 0.19
C PRO A 131 9.32 15.47 -0.58
N VAL A 132 9.04 15.32 -1.88
CA VAL A 132 9.83 14.54 -2.82
C VAL A 132 10.37 15.45 -3.91
N TYR A 133 11.69 15.44 -4.09
CA TYR A 133 12.39 16.20 -5.10
C TYR A 133 12.72 15.29 -6.29
N SER A 134 12.11 15.56 -7.43
CA SER A 134 12.36 14.87 -8.69
C SER A 134 13.08 15.79 -9.68
N CYS A 135 13.80 15.21 -10.63
CA CYS A 135 14.52 15.96 -11.64
C CYS A 135 14.71 15.12 -12.91
N LYS A 136 15.50 15.60 -13.86
CA LYS A 136 15.82 14.85 -15.08
C LYS A 136 16.61 13.56 -14.84
N CYS A 137 17.28 13.41 -13.69
CA CYS A 137 18.02 12.19 -13.34
C CYS A 137 17.12 11.09 -12.79
N ALA A 138 16.06 11.46 -12.08
CA ALA A 138 15.12 10.53 -11.47
C ALA A 138 13.73 11.14 -11.44
N SER A 139 12.79 10.47 -12.11
CA SER A 139 11.38 10.81 -12.08
C SER A 139 10.78 10.58 -10.69
N LEU A 140 9.63 11.19 -10.41
CA LEU A 140 8.95 11.04 -9.12
C LEU A 140 8.67 9.57 -8.74
N PRO A 141 8.15 8.70 -9.63
CA PRO A 141 8.04 7.26 -9.37
C PRO A 141 9.36 6.58 -9.00
N GLN A 142 10.46 6.94 -9.68
CA GLN A 142 11.78 6.36 -9.41
C GLN A 142 12.30 6.79 -8.05
N VAL A 143 12.18 8.07 -7.68
CA VAL A 143 12.59 8.57 -6.35
C VAL A 143 11.80 7.84 -5.27
N LEU A 144 10.47 7.71 -5.40
CA LEU A 144 9.67 6.97 -4.43
C LEU A 144 10.18 5.53 -4.25
N LEU A 145 10.50 4.84 -5.34
CA LEU A 145 10.95 3.45 -5.27
C LEU A 145 12.36 3.30 -4.69
N HIS A 146 13.28 4.24 -4.96
CA HIS A 146 14.58 4.30 -4.29
C HIS A 146 14.42 4.43 -2.76
N HIS A 147 13.37 5.09 -2.32
CA HIS A 147 12.99 5.23 -0.91
C HIS A 147 11.96 4.18 -0.46
N ARG A 148 11.86 3.05 -1.18
CA ARG A 148 11.10 1.85 -0.81
C ARG A 148 9.58 2.07 -0.77
N LEU A 149 9.09 3.03 -1.53
CA LEU A 149 7.69 3.35 -1.69
C LEU A 149 7.25 3.07 -3.13
N PHE A 150 6.17 2.33 -3.29
CA PHE A 150 5.54 2.11 -4.58
C PHE A 150 4.48 3.20 -4.83
N PRO A 151 4.57 3.95 -5.94
CA PRO A 151 3.58 4.97 -6.28
C PRO A 151 2.21 4.36 -6.59
N THR A 152 1.12 5.01 -6.17
CA THR A 152 -0.24 4.55 -6.51
C THR A 152 -0.75 5.07 -7.86
N SER A 153 0.01 5.97 -8.50
CA SER A 153 -0.29 6.53 -9.83
C SER A 153 1.01 6.76 -10.61
N PRO A 154 1.04 6.49 -11.92
CA PRO A 154 2.28 6.51 -12.71
C PRO A 154 2.72 7.94 -13.07
N SER A 155 1.77 8.86 -13.29
CA SER A 155 2.06 10.22 -13.77
C SER A 155 2.06 11.26 -12.66
N GLN A 156 1.18 11.12 -11.67
CA GLN A 156 1.05 12.04 -10.55
C GLN A 156 0.74 11.29 -9.25
N PRO A 157 1.72 10.55 -8.70
CA PRO A 157 1.56 9.91 -7.41
C PRO A 157 1.39 10.99 -6.33
N ARG A 158 0.19 11.03 -5.75
CA ARG A 158 -0.12 11.80 -4.53
C ARG A 158 -0.05 10.93 -3.28
N MET A 159 -0.07 9.62 -3.47
CA MET A 159 0.12 8.63 -2.44
C MET A 159 1.17 7.60 -2.87
N ALA A 160 1.85 7.02 -1.89
CA ALA A 160 2.75 5.90 -2.10
C ALA A 160 2.72 4.95 -0.89
N LEU A 161 2.87 3.67 -1.16
CA LEU A 161 2.79 2.61 -0.16
C LEU A 161 4.15 1.95 0.00
N SER A 162 4.58 1.64 1.22
CA SER A 162 5.85 0.93 1.38
C SER A 162 5.83 -0.40 0.65
N VAL A 163 6.89 -0.69 -0.09
CA VAL A 163 7.05 -1.95 -0.81
C VAL A 163 6.95 -3.13 0.15
N LYS A 164 7.45 -2.97 1.37
CA LYS A 164 7.33 -3.98 2.42
C LYS A 164 5.87 -4.25 2.80
N LEU A 165 5.05 -3.22 2.98
CA LEU A 165 3.61 -3.39 3.22
C LEU A 165 2.94 -4.16 2.07
N LEU A 166 3.28 -3.82 0.82
CA LEU A 166 2.75 -4.53 -0.34
C LEU A 166 3.18 -6.00 -0.41
N ALA A 167 4.36 -6.36 0.09
CA ALA A 167 4.84 -7.74 0.09
C ALA A 167 4.10 -8.67 1.06
N PHE A 168 3.23 -8.14 1.94
CA PHE A 168 2.39 -8.95 2.83
C PHE A 168 1.05 -9.38 2.22
N TYR A 169 0.71 -8.89 1.02
CA TYR A 169 -0.55 -9.16 0.32
C TYR A 169 -0.28 -9.67 -1.11
#